data_AF-A0A7C7BWW8-F1
#
_entry.id   AF-A0A7C7BWW8-F1
#
_cell.length_a   1.000
_cell.length_b   1.000
_cell.length_c   1.000
_cell.angle_alpha   90.00
_cell.angle_beta   90.00
_cell.angle_gamma   90.00
#
_symmetry.space_group_name_H-M   'P 1'
#
loop_
_entity.id
_entity.type
_entity.pdbx_description
1 polymer ?
#
loop_
_entity_poly.entity_id
_entity_poly.type
_entity_poly.pdbx_seq_one_letter_code
_entity_poly.pdbx_strand_id
1 'polypeptide(L)'
;MIPTRKKPTAARETFTAASDDEGVPFSVEVEDLGSVLVRFQNGCKGMFSAGQVCAGHKNDLVFEINGLGGSVRWKQERQNELWVGRRDDGNIEIAKDPGALAPSAQGYTHRAKYIQILGRASTF
;
A
#
# COMPACT_ATOMS: atom_id res chain seq x y z
N MET A 1 -4.65 -22.37 -3.85
CA MET A 1 -4.33 -22.42 -2.41
C MET A 1 -3.35 -23.56 -2.18
N ILE A 2 -2.19 -23.29 -1.57
CA ILE A 2 -1.24 -24.34 -1.15
C ILE A 2 -1.52 -24.64 0.32
N PRO A 3 -2.18 -25.76 0.66
CA PRO A 3 -2.67 -26.02 2.01
C PRO A 3 -1.54 -26.23 3.03
N THR A 4 -0.36 -26.63 2.57
CA THR A 4 0.81 -26.87 3.43
C THR A 4 2.02 -26.13 2.90
N ARG A 5 2.62 -25.26 3.72
CA ARG A 5 3.84 -24.53 3.41
C ARG A 5 4.96 -24.96 4.35
N LYS A 6 6.22 -24.77 3.96
CA LYS A 6 7.38 -25.01 4.83
C LYS A 6 7.74 -23.72 5.57
N LYS A 7 7.90 -23.77 6.88
CA LYS A 7 8.46 -22.67 7.69
C LYS A 7 9.88 -23.02 8.16
N PRO A 8 10.77 -22.05 8.34
CA PRO A 8 12.09 -22.29 8.91
C PRO A 8 12.01 -22.97 10.28
N THR A 9 12.95 -23.87 10.56
CA THR A 9 13.01 -24.60 11.84
C THR A 9 13.49 -23.70 12.98
N ALA A 10 14.30 -22.67 12.66
CA ALA A 10 14.81 -21.69 13.61
C ALA A 10 14.67 -20.25 13.07
N ALA A 11 14.74 -19.26 13.97
CA ALA A 11 14.80 -17.86 13.59
C ALA A 11 16.04 -17.58 12.72
N ARG A 12 15.88 -16.73 11.70
CA ARG A 12 16.94 -16.36 10.76
C ARG A 12 17.08 -14.84 10.68
N GLU A 13 18.32 -14.37 10.62
CA GLU A 13 18.63 -12.96 10.36
C GLU A 13 18.46 -12.64 8.87
N THR A 14 17.95 -11.43 8.58
CA THR A 14 17.72 -11.01 7.19
C THR A 14 19.06 -10.84 6.46
N PHE A 15 19.14 -11.26 5.18
CA PHE A 15 20.33 -11.20 4.32
C PHE A 15 21.50 -12.14 4.66
N THR A 16 21.27 -13.17 5.48
CA THR A 16 22.25 -14.25 5.70
C THR A 16 22.12 -15.36 4.66
N ALA A 17 23.23 -16.07 4.39
CA ALA A 17 23.24 -17.18 3.43
C ALA A 17 22.28 -18.30 3.89
N ALA A 18 21.56 -18.89 2.92
CA ALA A 18 20.66 -19.99 3.20
C ALA A 18 21.46 -21.20 3.72
N SER A 19 21.02 -21.77 4.85
CA SER A 19 21.44 -23.12 5.27
C SER A 19 20.52 -24.18 4.68
N ASP A 20 20.99 -25.43 4.58
CA ASP A 20 20.22 -26.64 4.22
C ASP A 20 19.17 -26.99 5.29
N ASP A 21 18.23 -26.08 5.53
CA ASP A 21 17.04 -26.31 6.34
C ASP A 21 15.89 -26.67 5.40
N GLU A 22 15.51 -27.94 5.42
CA GLU A 22 14.35 -28.46 4.69
C GLU A 22 13.03 -27.83 5.16
N GLY A 23 13.03 -27.19 6.34
CA GLY A 23 11.86 -26.56 6.93
C GLY A 23 10.82 -27.55 7.44
N VAL A 24 9.95 -27.06 8.32
CA VAL A 24 8.87 -27.86 8.93
C VAL A 24 7.55 -27.54 8.21
N PRO A 25 6.75 -28.55 7.80
CA PRO A 25 5.44 -28.30 7.22
C PRO A 25 4.53 -27.58 8.23
N PHE A 26 3.75 -26.62 7.75
CA PHE A 26 2.71 -25.94 8.51
C PHE A 26 1.43 -25.82 7.67
N SER A 27 0.28 -25.94 8.33
CA SER A 27 -1.03 -25.77 7.70
C SER A 27 -1.37 -24.30 7.55
N VAL A 28 -1.79 -23.90 6.35
CA VAL A 28 -2.21 -22.52 6.07
C VAL A 28 -3.69 -22.39 6.37
N GLU A 29 -4.04 -21.58 7.37
CA GLU A 29 -5.43 -21.33 7.77
C GLU A 29 -5.98 -19.99 7.24
N VAL A 30 -5.13 -19.20 6.59
CA VAL A 30 -5.47 -17.86 6.08
C VAL A 30 -5.67 -17.88 4.57
N GLU A 31 -6.51 -16.96 4.09
CA GLU A 31 -6.78 -16.80 2.67
C GLU A 31 -5.62 -16.11 1.92
N ASP A 32 -5.42 -16.52 0.68
CA ASP A 32 -4.45 -15.90 -0.23
C ASP A 32 -5.02 -14.63 -0.90
N LEU A 33 -6.34 -14.56 -1.03
CA LEU A 33 -7.12 -13.46 -1.60
C LEU A 33 -8.50 -13.42 -0.95
N GLY A 34 -8.92 -12.24 -0.49
CA GLY A 34 -10.25 -12.03 0.06
C GLY A 34 -10.86 -10.73 -0.43
N SER A 35 -12.18 -10.72 -0.59
CA SER A 35 -12.97 -9.54 -0.94
C SER A 35 -14.11 -9.36 0.04
N VAL A 36 -14.36 -8.12 0.45
CA VAL A 36 -15.41 -7.78 1.41
C VAL A 36 -16.26 -6.66 0.84
N LEU A 37 -17.57 -6.84 0.91
CA LEU A 37 -18.56 -5.80 0.65
C LEU A 37 -19.00 -5.19 1.99
N VAL A 38 -19.01 -3.87 2.08
CA VAL A 38 -19.37 -3.15 3.32
C VAL A 38 -20.49 -2.16 3.09
N ARG A 39 -21.31 -1.98 4.12
CA ARG A 39 -22.31 -0.92 4.22
C ARG A 39 -22.00 -0.07 5.44
N PHE A 40 -21.73 1.21 5.21
CA PHE A 40 -21.45 2.16 6.27
C PHE A 40 -22.75 2.65 6.93
N GLN A 41 -22.65 3.14 8.16
CA GLN A 41 -23.81 3.62 8.93
C GLN A 41 -24.55 4.77 8.23
N ASN A 42 -23.83 5.60 7.48
CA ASN A 42 -24.38 6.70 6.70
C ASN A 42 -25.00 6.26 5.35
N GLY A 43 -25.12 4.95 5.09
CA GLY A 43 -25.69 4.40 3.87
C GLY A 43 -24.72 4.27 2.69
N CYS A 44 -23.48 4.77 2.81
CA CYS A 44 -22.45 4.54 1.81
C CYS A 44 -22.18 3.03 1.65
N LYS A 45 -21.80 2.63 0.44
CA LYS A 45 -21.39 1.27 0.12
C LYS A 45 -19.90 1.27 -0.17
N GLY A 46 -19.20 0.22 0.22
CA GLY A 46 -17.79 0.05 -0.07
C GLY A 46 -17.46 -1.38 -0.44
N MET A 47 -16.28 -1.54 -0.99
CA MET A 47 -15.67 -2.83 -1.24
C MET A 47 -14.17 -2.69 -1.04
N PHE A 48 -13.54 -3.72 -0.50
CA PHE A 48 -12.10 -3.85 -0.59
C PHE A 48 -11.74 -5.29 -0.92
N SER A 49 -10.60 -5.46 -1.57
CA SER A 49 -9.97 -6.76 -1.79
C SER A 49 -8.53 -6.68 -1.33
N ALA A 50 -8.03 -7.77 -0.76
CA ALA A 50 -6.64 -7.91 -0.35
C ALA A 50 -6.15 -9.29 -0.78
N GLY A 51 -5.01 -9.36 -1.45
CA GLY A 51 -4.45 -10.64 -1.89
C GLY A 51 -2.94 -10.59 -2.08
N GLN A 52 -2.28 -11.67 -1.65
CA GLN A 52 -0.83 -11.88 -1.79
C GLN A 52 -0.46 -12.56 -3.11
N VAL A 53 -1.45 -13.10 -3.83
CA VAL A 53 -1.27 -13.87 -5.07
C VAL A 53 -1.53 -13.05 -6.35
N CYS A 54 -1.60 -11.71 -6.21
CA CYS A 54 -1.81 -10.79 -7.32
C CYS A 54 -0.49 -10.55 -8.07
N ALA A 55 -0.18 -11.38 -9.07
CA ALA A 55 1.07 -11.31 -9.82
C ALA A 55 1.31 -9.92 -10.44
N GLY A 56 2.49 -9.35 -10.23
CA GLY A 56 2.87 -8.02 -10.72
C GLY A 56 2.50 -6.87 -9.78
N HIS A 57 1.62 -7.10 -8.80
CA HIS A 57 1.26 -6.11 -7.78
C HIS A 57 2.27 -6.17 -6.62
N LYS A 58 3.11 -5.13 -6.48
CA LYS A 58 4.14 -5.10 -5.42
C LYS A 58 3.58 -4.43 -4.17
N ASN A 59 3.53 -3.10 -4.18
CA ASN A 59 2.99 -2.29 -3.09
C ASN A 59 1.73 -1.56 -3.57
N ASP A 60 0.81 -2.33 -4.15
CA ASP A 60 -0.32 -1.83 -4.93
C ASP A 60 -1.56 -1.52 -4.08
N LEU A 61 -1.36 -0.80 -2.98
CA LEU A 61 -2.49 -0.27 -2.22
C LEU A 61 -3.14 0.85 -3.03
N VAL A 62 -4.41 0.66 -3.39
CA VAL A 62 -5.24 1.66 -4.06
C VAL A 62 -6.43 1.99 -3.16
N PHE A 63 -6.71 3.27 -3.01
CA PHE A 63 -7.90 3.75 -2.31
C PHE A 63 -8.65 4.73 -3.21
N GLU A 64 -9.97 4.57 -3.29
CA GLU A 64 -10.83 5.40 -4.12
C GLU A 64 -12.10 5.78 -3.35
N ILE A 65 -12.46 7.07 -3.39
CA ILE A 65 -13.73 7.57 -2.87
C ILE A 65 -14.50 8.14 -4.05
N ASN A 66 -15.74 7.68 -4.18
CA ASN A 66 -16.67 8.13 -5.22
C ASN A 66 -17.87 8.81 -4.56
N GLY A 67 -18.14 10.05 -4.96
CA GLY A 67 -19.22 10.85 -4.40
C GLY A 67 -20.02 11.59 -5.47
N LEU A 68 -21.00 12.37 -5.03
CA LEU A 68 -21.83 13.17 -5.93
C LEU A 68 -21.00 14.22 -6.68
N GLY A 69 -19.99 14.83 -6.05
CA GLY A 69 -19.16 15.86 -6.68
C GLY A 69 -18.04 15.35 -7.60
N GLY A 70 -17.82 14.03 -7.66
CA GLY A 70 -16.70 13.44 -8.40
C GLY A 70 -16.03 12.32 -7.62
N SER A 71 -14.79 12.02 -7.99
CA SER A 71 -14.03 10.88 -7.48
C SER A 71 -12.62 11.31 -7.11
N VAL A 72 -12.02 10.63 -6.14
CA VAL A 72 -10.59 10.75 -5.85
C VAL A 72 -9.98 9.36 -5.75
N ARG A 73 -8.81 9.17 -6.35
CA ARG A 73 -8.07 7.92 -6.30
C ARG A 73 -6.61 8.18 -5.96
N TRP A 74 -6.10 7.40 -5.01
CA TRP A 74 -4.71 7.41 -4.63
C TRP A 74 -4.12 6.00 -4.77
N LYS A 75 -2.88 5.92 -5.25
CA LYS A 75 -2.14 4.67 -5.47
C LYS A 75 -0.79 4.75 -4.76
N GLN A 76 -0.51 3.80 -3.88
CA GLN A 76 0.74 3.75 -3.11
C GLN A 76 1.99 3.64 -3.99
N GLU A 77 1.93 2.94 -5.13
CA GLU A 77 3.05 2.88 -6.09
C GLU A 77 3.36 4.25 -6.72
N ARG A 78 2.41 5.19 -6.68
CA ARG A 78 2.54 6.59 -7.09
C ARG A 78 2.15 7.52 -5.96
N GLN A 79 2.73 7.29 -4.79
CA GLN A 79 2.35 7.93 -3.52
C GLN A 79 2.26 9.47 -3.51
N ASN A 80 2.93 10.15 -4.45
CA ASN A 80 2.96 11.61 -4.53
C ASN A 80 1.92 12.18 -5.50
N GLU A 81 1.05 11.35 -6.07
CA GLU A 81 0.01 11.73 -7.03
C GLU A 81 -1.37 11.44 -6.45
N LEU A 82 -2.27 12.40 -6.54
CA LEU A 82 -3.70 12.22 -6.26
C LEU A 82 -4.48 12.48 -7.54
N TRP A 83 -5.14 11.45 -8.06
CA TRP A 83 -6.03 11.60 -9.20
C TRP A 83 -7.39 12.10 -8.73
N VAL A 84 -7.95 13.08 -9.45
CA VAL A 84 -9.28 13.65 -9.20
C VAL A 84 -10.14 13.52 -10.44
N GLY A 85 -11.21 12.74 -10.32
CA GLY A 85 -12.25 12.57 -11.32
C GLY A 85 -13.29 13.69 -11.22
N ARG A 86 -13.45 14.46 -12.29
CA ARG A 86 -14.44 15.56 -12.39
C ARG A 86 -15.58 15.16 -13.32
N ARG A 87 -16.81 15.57 -13.00
CA ARG A 87 -17.99 15.23 -13.83
C ARG A 87 -18.10 16.08 -15.09
N ASP A 88 -17.84 17.37 -14.93
CA ASP A 88 -18.14 18.39 -15.96
C ASP A 88 -16.87 18.93 -16.63
N ASP A 89 -15.71 18.34 -16.35
CA ASP A 89 -14.40 18.80 -16.82
C ASP A 89 -13.41 17.63 -16.91
N GLY A 90 -12.22 17.87 -17.45
CA GLY A 90 -11.14 16.90 -17.49
C GLY A 90 -10.67 16.48 -16.10
N ASN A 91 -10.29 15.21 -16.00
CA ASN A 91 -9.64 14.69 -14.79
C ASN A 91 -8.27 15.36 -14.60
N ILE A 92 -7.88 15.55 -13.35
CA ILE A 92 -6.59 16.16 -13.01
C ILE A 92 -5.80 15.26 -12.08
N GLU A 93 -4.50 15.51 -12.04
CA GLU A 93 -3.57 14.89 -11.11
C GLU A 93 -2.94 15.97 -10.25
N ILE A 94 -3.04 15.82 -8.93
CA ILE A 94 -2.51 16.76 -7.95
C ILE A 94 -1.25 16.14 -7.36
N ALA A 95 -0.13 16.85 -7.48
CA ALA A 95 1.11 16.48 -6.83
C ALA A 95 1.02 16.75 -5.32
N LYS A 96 1.68 15.90 -4.52
CA LYS A 96 1.80 16.08 -3.08
C LYS A 96 2.56 17.38 -2.77
N ASP A 97 1.84 18.40 -2.31
CA ASP A 97 2.39 19.65 -1.81
C ASP A 97 2.04 19.81 -0.31
N PRO A 98 3.02 19.80 0.60
CA PRO A 98 2.80 20.06 2.02
C PRO A 98 2.07 21.37 2.32
N GLY A 99 2.26 22.41 1.50
CA GLY A 99 1.62 23.71 1.67
C GLY A 99 0.14 23.71 1.27
N ALA A 100 -0.27 22.80 0.39
CA ALA A 100 -1.65 22.65 -0.08
C ALA A 100 -2.49 21.71 0.79
N LEU A 101 -1.89 21.04 1.78
CA LEU A 101 -2.59 20.11 2.65
C LEU A 101 -3.31 20.81 3.80
N ALA A 102 -4.49 20.27 4.15
CA ALA A 102 -5.23 20.69 5.33
C ALA A 102 -4.34 20.61 6.59
N PRO A 103 -4.49 21.52 7.57
CA PRO A 103 -3.63 21.55 8.76
C PRO A 103 -3.54 20.21 9.50
N SER A 104 -4.65 19.45 9.56
CA SER A 104 -4.71 18.12 10.18
C SER A 104 -3.88 17.06 9.43
N ALA A 105 -3.63 17.26 8.14
CA ALA A 105 -2.88 16.34 7.30
C ALA A 105 -1.37 16.65 7.22
N GLN A 106 -0.96 17.88 7.58
CA GLN A 106 0.44 18.33 7.43
C GLN A 106 1.43 17.48 8.24
N GLY A 107 1.05 16.99 9.42
CA GLY A 107 1.90 16.13 10.25
C GLY A 107 2.27 14.78 9.61
N TYR A 108 1.53 14.33 8.60
CA TYR A 108 1.77 13.08 7.90
C TYR A 108 2.70 13.24 6.67
N THR A 109 3.10 14.46 6.34
CA THR A 109 3.86 14.75 5.11
C THR A 109 5.33 14.33 5.16
N HIS A 110 5.93 14.36 6.35
CA HIS A 110 7.38 14.22 6.58
C HIS A 110 7.94 12.78 6.51
N ARG A 111 7.11 11.76 6.24
CA ARG A 111 7.51 10.35 6.27
C ARG A 111 8.04 9.77 4.95
N ALA A 112 8.60 10.62 4.08
CA ALA A 112 9.41 10.19 2.92
C ALA A 112 10.91 10.53 3.08
N LYS A 113 11.39 10.79 4.31
CA LYS A 113 12.82 11.01 4.59
C LYS A 113 13.61 9.71 4.78
N TYR A 114 13.42 8.72 3.91
CA TYR A 114 14.29 7.54 3.84
C TYR A 114 14.74 7.30 2.39
N ILE A 115 15.43 8.30 1.83
CA ILE A 115 16.36 8.08 0.70
C ILE A 115 17.47 9.15 0.60
N GLN A 116 17.50 10.15 1.49
CA GLN A 116 18.50 11.21 1.47
C GLN A 116 19.53 11.16 2.62
N ILE A 117 19.65 10.01 3.31
CA ILE A 117 20.77 9.74 4.23
C ILE A 117 21.89 8.99 3.48
N LEU A 118 22.35 9.54 2.34
CA LEU A 118 23.61 9.17 1.68
C LEU A 118 24.09 10.34 0.81
N GLY A 119 24.21 11.55 1.39
CA GLY A 119 24.57 12.72 0.59
C GLY A 119 25.21 13.90 1.33
N ARG A 120 25.71 13.71 2.55
CA ARG A 120 26.52 14.73 3.21
C ARG A 120 27.57 14.10 4.13
N ALA A 121 28.64 13.64 3.52
CA ALA A 121 29.94 13.57 4.16
C ALA A 121 31.03 13.83 3.11
N SER A 122 31.89 14.79 3.43
CA SER A 122 33.22 15.04 2.87
C SER A 122 33.37 15.95 1.63
N THR A 123 33.80 17.16 1.97
CA THR A 123 34.89 17.95 1.34
C THR A 123 34.58 18.87 0.14
N PHE A 124 34.91 20.15 0.39
CA PHE A 124 34.90 21.36 -0.45
C PHE A 124 33.55 22.05 -0.66
#